data_AF-A0A7J3LXE0-F1
#
_entry.id   AF-A0A7J3LXE0-F1
#
_cell.length_a   1.000
_cell.length_b   1.000
_cell.length_c   1.000
_cell.angle_alpha   90.00
_cell.angle_beta   90.00
_cell.angle_gamma   90.00
#
_symmetry.space_group_name_H-M   'P 1'
#
loop_
_entity.id
_entity.type
_entity.pdbx_description
1 polymer ?
#
loop_
_entity_poly.entity_id
_entity_poly.type
_entity_poly.pdbx_seq_one_letter_code
_entity_poly.pdbx_strand_id
1 'polypeptide(L)' 'MGYGRLFRLACVGGTFETIHAGHKRLLDEAFKQSDHVLIGLTSDELASKLNKPYNVSPYRCREEKLRAYLDSMYK' A
#
# COMPACT_ATOMS: atom_id res chain seq x y z
N MET A 1 14.66 -0.85 -27.53
CA MET A 1 13.36 -1.54 -27.40
C MET A 1 13.11 -1.73 -25.92
N GLY A 2 12.30 -0.87 -25.30
CA GLY A 2 11.93 -1.05 -23.90
C GLY A 2 10.89 -2.16 -23.83
N TYR A 3 11.21 -3.28 -23.19
CA TYR A 3 10.17 -4.20 -22.75
C TYR A 3 9.24 -3.40 -21.83
N GLY A 4 7.93 -3.47 -22.07
CA GLY A 4 6.93 -2.90 -21.16
C GLY A 4 7.14 -3.39 -19.73
N ARG A 5 6.47 -2.76 -18.76
CA ARG A 5 6.54 -3.24 -17.37
C ARG A 5 6.19 -4.74 -17.33
N LEU A 6 6.88 -5.50 -16.47
CA LEU A 6 6.82 -6.97 -16.45
C LEU A 6 5.40 -7.52 -16.29
N PHE A 7 4.54 -6.77 -15.59
CA PHE A 7 3.19 -7.18 -15.26
C PHE A 7 2.16 -6.13 -15.70
N ARG A 8 1.03 -6.59 -16.25
CA ARG A 8 -0.10 -5.69 -16.51
C ARG A 8 -0.77 -5.19 -15.23
N LEU A 9 -0.77 -6.01 -14.18
CA LEU A 9 -1.40 -5.71 -12.89
C LEU A 9 -0.58 -6.35 -11.76
N ALA A 10 -0.24 -5.58 -10.74
CA ALA A 10 0.26 -6.08 -9.46
C ALA A 10 -0.76 -5.81 -8.36
N CYS A 11 -0.84 -6.71 -7.38
CA CYS A 11 -1.63 -6.54 -6.18
C CYS A 11 -0.72 -6.57 -4.96
N VAL A 12 -0.83 -5.57 -4.09
CA VAL A 12 -0.13 -5.51 -2.81
C VAL A 12 -1.13 -5.23 -1.70
N GLY A 13 -0.81 -5.64 -0.47
CA GLY A 13 -1.70 -5.45 0.67
C GLY A 13 -0.96 -5.16 1.96
N GLY A 14 -1.61 -4.42 2.86
CA GLY A 14 -1.03 -4.08 4.15
C GLY A 14 -2.00 -3.33 5.05
N THR A 15 -1.64 -3.26 6.34
CA THR A 15 -2.39 -2.44 7.30
C THR A 15 -2.07 -0.96 7.10
N PHE A 16 -0.86 -0.62 6.67
CA PHE A 16 -0.42 0.76 6.41
C PHE A 16 -0.69 1.74 7.56
N GLU A 17 -0.50 1.30 8.81
CA GLU A 17 -0.67 2.15 10.01
C GLU A 17 0.25 3.38 9.97
N THR A 18 1.55 3.11 9.81
CA THR A 18 2.60 4.11 9.61
C THR A 18 3.33 3.79 8.31
N ILE A 19 3.43 4.78 7.41
CA ILE A 19 4.15 4.62 6.15
C ILE A 19 5.66 4.71 6.40
N HIS A 20 6.28 3.56 6.67
CA HIS A 20 7.72 3.41 6.88
C HIS A 20 8.43 2.86 5.63
N ALA A 21 9.77 2.77 5.68
CA ALA A 21 10.62 2.37 4.56
C ALA A 21 10.18 1.06 3.86
N GLY A 22 9.76 0.05 4.63
CA GLY A 22 9.22 -1.20 4.08
C GLY A 22 8.01 -1.01 3.15
N HIS A 23 7.01 -0.22 3.57
CA HIS A 23 5.85 0.09 2.71
C HIS A 23 6.27 0.87 1.47
N LYS A 24 7.19 1.83 1.62
CA LYS A 24 7.69 2.63 0.51
C LYS A 24 8.35 1.74 -0.54
N ARG A 25 9.22 0.81 -0.11
CA ARG A 25 9.89 -0.12 -1.02
C ARG A 25 8.91 -1.08 -1.68
N LEU A 26 7.95 -1.63 -0.95
CA LEU A 26 6.91 -2.50 -1.51
C LEU A 26 6.12 -1.80 -2.62
N LEU A 27 5.66 -0.56 -2.37
CA LEU A 27 4.90 0.22 -3.34
C LEU A 27 5.76 0.60 -4.56
N ASP A 28 6.98 1.09 -4.32
CA ASP A 28 7.92 1.47 -5.38
C ASP A 28 8.24 0.30 -6.33
N GLU A 29 8.51 -0.90 -5.80
CA GLU A 29 8.71 -2.08 -6.64
C GLU A 29 7.44 -2.46 -7.42
N ALA A 30 6.25 -2.37 -6.81
CA ALA A 30 5.00 -2.66 -7.51
C ALA A 30 4.78 -1.71 -8.70
N PHE A 31 4.97 -0.39 -8.51
CA PHE A 31 4.83 0.61 -9.56
C PHE A 31 5.91 0.52 -10.65
N LYS A 32 7.14 0.10 -10.30
CA LYS A 32 8.21 -0.14 -11.28
C LYS A 32 7.92 -1.34 -12.18
N GLN A 33 7.39 -2.41 -11.62
CA GLN A 33 7.23 -3.68 -12.32
C GLN A 33 5.88 -3.84 -13.01
N SER A 34 4.90 -2.95 -12.77
CA SER A 34 3.54 -3.13 -13.30
C SER A 34 2.85 -1.89 -13.86
N ASP A 35 2.02 -2.09 -14.88
CA ASP A 35 1.23 -1.00 -15.50
C ASP A 35 0.20 -0.43 -14.52
N HIS A 36 -0.46 -1.31 -13.78
CA HIS A 36 -1.43 -0.96 -12.74
C HIS A 36 -1.10 -1.64 -11.41
N VAL A 37 -1.33 -0.93 -10.29
CA VAL A 37 -1.18 -1.47 -8.94
C VAL A 37 -2.50 -1.37 -8.20
N LEU A 38 -3.01 -2.51 -7.72
CA LEU A 38 -4.13 -2.58 -6.79
C LEU A 38 -3.58 -2.68 -5.36
N ILE A 39 -3.99 -1.75 -4.49
CA ILE A 39 -3.51 -1.67 -3.11
C ILE A 39 -4.64 -2.03 -2.16
N GLY A 40 -4.54 -3.18 -1.51
CA GLY A 40 -5.48 -3.62 -0.48
C GLY A 40 -5.12 -3.05 0.90
N LEU A 41 -6.00 -2.21 1.43
CA LEU A 41 -5.89 -1.70 2.80
C LEU A 41 -6.69 -2.59 3.77
N THR A 42 -6.04 -3.10 4.82
CA THR A 42 -6.69 -3.93 5.85
C THR A 42 -7.93 -3.22 6.43
N SER A 43 -9.09 -3.88 6.47
CA SER A 43 -10.30 -3.36 7.13
C SER A 43 -10.12 -3.28 8.65
N ASP A 44 -10.94 -2.48 9.33
CA ASP A 44 -10.88 -2.40 10.80
C ASP A 44 -11.28 -3.72 11.47
N GLU A 45 -12.22 -4.46 10.87
CA GLU A 45 -12.60 -5.80 11.31
C GLU A 45 -11.44 -6.80 11.21
N LEU A 46 -10.66 -6.75 10.12
CA LEU A 46 -9.49 -7.63 10.00
C LEU A 46 -8.38 -7.17 10.94
N ALA A 47 -8.14 -5.86 11.04
CA ALA A 47 -7.09 -5.30 11.89
C ALA A 47 -7.28 -5.70 13.36
N SER A 48 -8.52 -5.68 13.88
CA SER A 48 -8.83 -6.08 15.26
C SER A 48 -8.58 -7.57 15.53
N LYS A 49 -8.69 -8.43 14.51
CA LYS A 49 -8.44 -9.88 14.62
C LYS A 49 -6.95 -10.26 14.53
N LEU A 50 -6.08 -9.35 14.07
CA LEU A 50 -4.65 -9.63 13.85
C LEU A 50 -3.79 -9.58 15.13
N ASN A 51 -4.38 -9.32 16.31
CA ASN A 51 -3.69 -9.31 17.62
C ASN A 51 -2.34 -8.56 17.59
N LYS A 52 -2.31 -7.41 16.93
CA LYS A 52 -1.11 -6.59 16.83
C LYS A 52 -0.77 -6.03 18.22
N PRO A 53 0.52 -5.90 18.58
CA PRO A 53 0.95 -5.39 19.89
C PRO A 53 0.71 -3.88 20.07
N TYR A 54 0.04 -3.23 19.11
CA TYR A 54 -0.26 -1.81 19.08
C TYR A 54 -1.67 -1.59 18.55
N ASN A 55 -2.27 -0.45 18.94
CA ASN A 55 -3.56 -0.05 18.42
C ASN A 55 -3.45 0.38 16.96
N VAL A 56 -4.33 -0.14 16.12
CA VAL A 56 -4.42 0.24 14.70
C VAL A 56 -5.43 1.37 14.58
N SER A 57 -5.06 2.44 13.88
CA SER A 57 -5.94 3.56 13.57
C SER A 57 -7.13 3.11 12.72
N PRO A 58 -8.28 3.80 12.79
CA PRO A 58 -9.42 3.52 11.91
C PRO A 58 -9.03 3.55 10.43
N TYR A 59 -9.74 2.76 9.62
CA TYR A 59 -9.47 2.56 8.20
C TYR A 59 -9.28 3.88 7.47
N ARG A 60 -10.20 4.83 7.68
CA ARG A 60 -10.19 6.13 7.03
C ARG A 60 -8.90 6.91 7.29
N CYS A 61 -8.39 6.91 8.52
CA CYS A 61 -7.15 7.62 8.85
C CYS A 61 -5.94 6.99 8.15
N ARG A 62 -5.93 5.66 8.01
CA ARG A 62 -4.87 4.93 7.30
C ARG A 62 -4.97 5.16 5.79
N GLU A 63 -6.20 5.18 5.26
CA GLU A 63 -6.47 5.50 3.86
C GLU A 63 -5.98 6.90 3.50
N GLU A 64 -6.32 7.92 4.31
CA GLU A 64 -5.90 9.30 4.09
C GLU A 64 -4.37 9.43 4.08
N LYS A 65 -3.68 8.80 5.04
CA LYS A 65 -2.20 8.76 5.08
C LYS A 65 -1.61 8.07 3.85
N LEU A 66 -2.20 6.95 3.43
CA LEU A 66 -1.75 6.20 2.26
C LEU A 66 -1.95 6.99 0.97
N ARG A 67 -3.13 7.61 0.79
CA ARG A 67 -3.43 8.48 -0.36
C ARG A 67 -2.49 9.68 -0.43
N ALA A 68 -2.32 10.40 0.67
CA ALA A 68 -1.39 11.53 0.73
C ALA A 68 0.05 11.12 0.37
N TYR A 69 0.50 9.95 0.81
CA TYR A 69 1.80 9.41 0.39
C TYR A 69 1.84 9.11 -1.12
N LEU A 70 0.84 8.42 -1.66
CA LEU A 70 0.78 8.06 -3.08
C LEU A 70 0.76 9.32 -3.97
N ASP A 71 -0.08 10.30 -3.64
CA ASP A 71 -0.22 11.56 -4.37
C ASP A 71 1.08 12.39 -4.34
N SER A 72 1.88 12.25 -3.29
CA SER A 72 3.18 12.93 -3.18
C SER A 72 4.28 12.30 -4.06
N MET A 73 4.13 11.03 -4.44
CA MET A 73 5.16 10.24 -5.13
C MET A 73 4.82 9.98 -6.60
N TYR A 74 3.54 9.81 -6.91
CA TYR A 74 3.04 9.37 -8.21
C TYR A 74 1.94 10.33 -8.66
N LYS A 75 2.14 10.99 -9.80
CA LYS A 75 1.16 11.87 -10.46
C LYS A 75 0.60 11.18 -11.69
#